data_AF-A0A382PZ82-F1
#
_entry.id   AF-A0A382PZ82-F1
#
_cell.length_a   1.000
_cell.length_b   1.000
_cell.length_c   1.000
_cell.angle_alpha   90.00
_cell.angle_beta   90.00
_cell.angle_gamma   90.00
#
_symmetry.space_group_name_H-M   'P 1'
#
loop_
_entity.id
_entity.type
_entity.pdbx_description
1 polymer ?
#
loop_
_entity_poly.entity_id
_entity_poly.type
_entity_poly.pdbx_seq_one_letter_code
_entity_poly.pdbx_strand_id
1 'polypeptide(L)'
;MTLIGEDFTPPDLRAKVTGKAKYAEDFRADGMLHCRLLTSPMPHGRVRNIDASEALNMEGVVAILTADEVPEIPAPGNPILTNEPHYVGEPILAVAAVDETMAQNAISAIKLDIEPLPFCVDPLE
;
A
#
# COMPACT_ATOMS: atom_id res chain seq x y z
N MET A 1 -26.29 -24.70 -23.42
CA MET A 1 -27.39 -23.74 -23.66
C MET A 1 -26.74 -22.38 -23.73
N THR A 2 -26.79 -21.72 -24.88
CA THR A 2 -26.02 -20.50 -25.17
C THR A 2 -26.84 -19.29 -24.74
N LEU A 3 -26.29 -18.43 -23.88
CA LEU A 3 -26.96 -17.23 -23.32
C LEU A 3 -26.75 -15.98 -24.18
N ILE A 4 -26.15 -16.13 -25.37
CA ILE A 4 -25.84 -15.00 -26.26
C ILE A 4 -27.14 -14.48 -26.87
N GLY A 5 -27.44 -13.19 -26.64
CA GLY A 5 -28.62 -12.51 -27.17
C GLY A 5 -29.87 -12.60 -26.29
N GLU A 6 -29.76 -13.21 -25.11
CA GLU A 6 -30.88 -13.41 -24.17
C GLU A 6 -30.76 -12.50 -22.95
N ASP A 7 -31.89 -12.00 -22.47
CA ASP A 7 -31.99 -11.35 -21.16
C ASP A 7 -31.84 -12.40 -20.05
N PHE A 8 -30.79 -12.30 -19.24
CA PHE A 8 -30.57 -13.22 -18.12
C PHE A 8 -30.18 -12.47 -16.84
N THR A 9 -30.42 -13.12 -15.70
CA THR A 9 -30.01 -12.60 -14.40
C THR A 9 -28.60 -13.11 -14.06
N PRO A 10 -27.62 -12.22 -13.79
CA PRO A 10 -26.29 -12.63 -13.35
C PRO A 10 -26.34 -13.46 -12.06
N PRO A 11 -25.54 -14.54 -11.94
CA PRO A 11 -25.63 -15.49 -10.82
C PRO A 11 -25.27 -14.86 -9.47
N ASP A 12 -24.49 -13.77 -9.47
CA ASP A 12 -24.02 -13.04 -8.29
C ASP A 12 -24.97 -11.92 -7.84
N LEU A 13 -26.02 -11.60 -8.61
CA LEU A 13 -26.93 -10.48 -8.34
C LEU A 13 -27.52 -10.54 -6.92
N ARG A 14 -28.08 -11.70 -6.55
CA ARG A 14 -28.72 -11.87 -5.25
C ARG A 14 -27.73 -11.66 -4.10
N ALA A 15 -26.50 -12.16 -4.23
CA ALA A 15 -25.49 -12.02 -3.20
C ALA A 15 -25.09 -10.56 -3.00
N LYS A 16 -24.91 -9.81 -4.11
CA LYS A 16 -24.58 -8.38 -4.09
C LYS A 16 -25.68 -7.53 -3.44
N VAL A 17 -26.94 -7.71 -3.83
CA VAL A 17 -28.06 -6.89 -3.30
C VAL A 17 -28.49 -7.26 -1.88
N THR A 18 -28.02 -8.38 -1.35
CA THR A 18 -28.30 -8.82 0.02
C THR A 18 -27.12 -8.68 0.98
N GLY A 19 -25.99 -8.15 0.51
CA GLY A 19 -24.75 -8.06 1.31
C GLY A 19 -24.14 -9.43 1.65
N LYS A 20 -24.49 -10.49 0.90
CA LYS A 20 -23.95 -11.84 1.07
C LYS A 20 -22.73 -12.11 0.18
N ALA A 21 -22.47 -11.26 -0.80
CA ALA A 21 -21.22 -11.29 -1.56
C ALA A 21 -20.07 -11.01 -0.61
N LYS A 22 -18.98 -11.77 -0.74
CA LYS A 22 -17.76 -11.61 0.05
C LYS A 22 -16.70 -10.92 -0.80
N TYR A 23 -16.12 -9.86 -0.26
CA TYR A 23 -15.01 -9.10 -0.81
C TYR A 23 -13.76 -9.30 0.04
N ALA A 24 -12.59 -8.86 -0.44
CA ALA A 24 -11.32 -9.06 0.24
C ALA A 24 -11.36 -8.60 1.71
N GLU A 25 -12.00 -7.46 1.99
CA GLU A 25 -12.14 -6.88 3.32
C GLU A 25 -13.16 -7.59 4.23
N ASP A 26 -13.89 -8.61 3.74
CA ASP A 26 -14.81 -9.41 4.55
C ASP A 26 -14.15 -10.64 5.17
N PHE A 27 -12.93 -10.99 4.72
CA PHE A 27 -12.21 -12.15 5.21
C PHE A 27 -11.45 -11.82 6.49
N ARG A 28 -11.48 -12.73 7.46
CA ARG A 28 -10.73 -12.64 8.72
C ARG A 28 -10.02 -13.97 8.95
N ALA A 29 -8.83 -13.90 9.52
CA ALA A 29 -8.06 -15.06 9.94
C ALA A 29 -7.49 -14.82 11.35
N ASP A 30 -7.28 -15.90 12.09
CA ASP A 30 -6.64 -15.81 13.41
C ASP A 30 -5.21 -15.30 13.24
N GLY A 31 -4.87 -14.25 14.00
CA GLY A 31 -3.56 -13.58 13.90
C GLY A 31 -3.39 -12.72 12.65
N MET A 32 -4.46 -12.38 11.92
CA MET A 32 -4.39 -11.47 10.77
C MET A 32 -3.84 -10.10 11.19
N LEU A 33 -2.87 -9.61 10.43
CA LEU A 33 -2.32 -8.26 10.56
C LEU A 33 -2.88 -7.36 9.47
N HIS A 34 -2.91 -6.06 9.76
CA HIS A 34 -3.28 -5.01 8.84
C HIS A 34 -2.01 -4.30 8.37
N CYS A 35 -1.81 -4.27 7.07
CA CYS A 35 -0.67 -3.61 6.44
C CYS A 35 -1.08 -2.22 5.92
N ARG A 36 -0.22 -1.22 6.11
CA ARG A 36 -0.39 0.11 5.52
C ARG A 36 0.92 0.62 4.96
N LEU A 37 0.85 1.27 3.81
CA LEU A 37 2.00 1.85 3.13
C LEU A 37 2.20 3.31 3.55
N LEU A 38 3.45 3.70 3.76
CA LEU A 38 3.85 5.10 3.77
C LEU A 38 4.31 5.43 2.35
N THR A 39 3.57 6.31 1.70
CA THR A 39 3.75 6.64 0.29
C THR A 39 4.38 8.01 0.12
N SER A 40 5.13 8.21 -0.97
CA SER A 40 5.76 9.47 -1.30
C SER A 40 4.74 10.61 -1.39
N PRO A 41 4.97 11.75 -0.69
CA PRO A 41 4.20 12.97 -0.91
C PRO A 41 4.74 13.81 -2.08
N MET A 42 5.86 13.40 -2.71
CA MET A 42 6.58 14.16 -3.73
C MET A 42 6.53 13.49 -5.11
N PRO A 43 6.53 14.26 -6.21
CA PRO A 43 6.57 13.73 -7.57
C PRO A 43 7.93 13.12 -7.94
N HIS A 44 9.02 13.58 -7.35
CA HIS A 44 10.31 12.90 -7.40
C HIS A 44 11.13 13.33 -6.19
N GLY A 45 11.77 12.39 -5.52
CA GLY A 45 12.66 12.73 -4.42
C GLY A 45 13.55 11.58 -4.00
N ARG A 46 14.53 11.87 -3.16
CA ARG A 46 15.41 10.89 -2.52
C ARG A 46 15.16 10.87 -1.02
N VAL A 47 14.82 9.70 -0.50
CA VAL A 47 14.70 9.45 0.94
C VAL A 47 16.10 9.49 1.54
N ARG A 48 16.36 10.48 2.38
CA ARG A 48 17.64 10.66 3.08
C ARG A 48 17.65 9.93 4.41
N ASN A 49 16.52 9.92 5.10
CA ASN A 49 16.38 9.28 6.41
C ASN A 49 14.93 8.89 6.69
N ILE A 50 14.76 7.74 7.37
CA ILE A 50 13.50 7.27 7.93
C ILE A 50 13.72 7.11 9.43
N ASP A 51 13.04 7.90 10.26
CA ASP A 51 12.96 7.67 11.70
C ASP A 51 11.60 7.03 12.04
N ALA A 52 11.64 5.71 12.26
CA ALA A 52 10.50 4.90 12.65
C ALA A 52 10.52 4.49 14.13
N SER A 53 11.39 5.11 14.94
CA SER A 53 11.61 4.70 16.34
C SER A 53 10.35 4.78 17.18
N GLU A 54 9.54 5.82 17.03
CA GLU A 54 8.27 5.97 17.74
C GLU A 54 7.28 4.88 17.34
N ALA A 55 7.10 4.65 16.03
CA ALA A 55 6.20 3.63 15.49
C ALA A 55 6.58 2.21 15.96
N LEU A 56 7.87 1.87 15.99
CA LEU A 56 8.36 0.57 16.47
C LEU A 56 8.10 0.33 17.97
N ASN A 57 7.92 1.39 18.76
CA ASN A 57 7.62 1.29 20.19
C ASN A 57 6.10 1.27 20.49
N MET A 58 5.25 1.42 19.48
CA MET A 58 3.79 1.36 19.66
C MET A 58 3.32 -0.07 19.90
N GLU A 59 2.55 -0.29 20.96
CA GLU A 59 1.93 -1.58 21.24
C GLU A 59 1.00 -1.99 20.09
N GLY A 60 1.19 -3.19 19.55
CA GLY A 60 0.40 -3.71 18.43
C GLY A 60 1.01 -3.47 17.04
N VAL A 61 2.09 -2.70 16.92
CA VAL A 61 2.93 -2.71 15.71
C VAL A 61 3.82 -3.94 15.76
N VAL A 62 3.77 -4.74 14.68
CA VAL A 62 4.50 -6.02 14.61
C VAL A 62 5.79 -5.88 13.82
N ALA A 63 5.75 -5.15 12.71
CA ALA A 63 6.90 -4.95 11.84
C ALA A 63 6.76 -3.68 10.99
N ILE A 64 7.91 -3.15 10.58
CA ILE A 64 8.04 -2.13 9.54
C ILE A 64 9.06 -2.67 8.54
N LEU A 65 8.72 -2.62 7.25
CA LEU A 65 9.55 -3.10 6.15
C LEU A 65 9.98 -1.92 5.30
N THR A 66 11.28 -1.78 5.04
CA THR A 66 11.85 -0.74 4.17
C THR A 66 12.25 -1.28 2.80
N ALA A 67 12.61 -0.37 1.87
CA ALA A 67 13.09 -0.74 0.54
C ALA A 67 14.36 -1.62 0.58
N ASP A 68 15.21 -1.48 1.59
CA ASP A 68 16.46 -2.24 1.70
C ASP A 68 16.25 -3.70 2.13
N GLU A 69 15.04 -4.04 2.60
CA GLU A 69 14.68 -5.36 3.09
C GLU A 69 13.88 -6.17 2.06
N VAL A 70 13.56 -5.58 0.91
CA VAL A 70 12.83 -6.26 -0.18
C VAL A 70 13.77 -6.61 -1.35
N PRO A 71 13.53 -7.73 -2.06
CA PRO A 71 14.32 -8.07 -3.22
C PRO A 71 14.23 -6.99 -4.32
N GLU A 72 15.36 -6.68 -4.93
CA GLU A 72 15.39 -5.85 -6.13
C GLU A 72 14.62 -6.53 -7.28
N ILE A 73 13.84 -5.74 -8.01
CA ILE A 73 13.12 -6.21 -9.19
C ILE A 73 13.85 -5.71 -10.43
N PRO A 74 14.32 -6.60 -11.32
CA PRO A 74 15.01 -6.18 -12.52
C PRO A 74 14.05 -5.52 -13.50
N ALA A 75 14.57 -4.58 -14.29
CA ALA A 75 13.83 -3.96 -15.38
C ALA A 75 13.25 -5.02 -16.33
N PRO A 76 11.99 -4.87 -16.80
CA PRO A 76 11.15 -3.66 -16.68
C PRO A 76 10.24 -3.63 -15.43
N GLY A 77 10.44 -4.52 -14.45
CA GLY A 77 9.63 -4.51 -13.23
C GLY A 77 9.99 -3.34 -12.31
N ASN A 78 8.99 -2.86 -11.57
CA ASN A 78 9.17 -1.80 -10.59
C ASN A 78 9.33 -2.40 -9.19
N PRO A 79 10.20 -1.83 -8.34
CA PRO A 79 10.31 -2.26 -6.95
C PRO A 79 9.00 -2.01 -6.20
N ILE A 80 8.71 -2.83 -5.19
CA ILE A 80 7.50 -2.69 -4.38
C ILE A 80 7.59 -1.60 -3.31
N LEU A 81 8.81 -1.20 -2.95
CA LEU A 81 9.17 -0.13 -2.02
C LEU A 81 10.43 0.56 -2.56
N THR A 82 10.58 1.87 -2.39
CA THR A 82 11.73 2.63 -2.93
C THR A 82 12.25 3.70 -1.98
N ASN A 83 13.57 3.93 -2.02
CA ASN A 83 14.24 5.08 -1.39
C ASN A 83 14.36 6.28 -2.36
N GLU A 84 13.96 6.14 -3.61
CA GLU A 84 13.91 7.23 -4.61
C GLU A 84 12.57 7.16 -5.35
N PRO A 85 11.48 7.70 -4.77
CA PRO A 85 10.18 7.73 -5.43
C PRO A 85 10.15 8.69 -6.62
N HIS A 86 9.52 8.28 -7.72
CA HIS A 86 9.36 8.96 -9.01
C HIS A 86 7.93 9.45 -9.28
N TYR A 87 7.02 9.29 -8.32
CA TYR A 87 5.67 9.87 -8.37
C TYR A 87 5.05 9.98 -6.97
N VAL A 88 4.05 10.87 -6.87
CA VAL A 88 3.23 11.00 -5.66
C VAL A 88 2.42 9.71 -5.46
N GLY A 89 2.54 9.11 -4.28
CA GLY A 89 1.89 7.85 -3.95
C GLY A 89 2.79 6.62 -4.09
N GLU A 90 4.03 6.76 -4.60
CA GLU A 90 4.93 5.61 -4.69
C GLU A 90 5.30 5.08 -3.30
N PRO A 91 5.20 3.75 -3.03
CA PRO A 91 5.46 3.21 -1.70
C PRO A 91 6.93 3.33 -1.27
N ILE A 92 7.16 3.82 -0.06
CA ILE A 92 8.51 3.98 0.53
C ILE A 92 8.77 2.88 1.57
N LEU A 93 7.78 2.63 2.44
CA LEU A 93 7.83 1.57 3.44
C LEU A 93 6.44 1.02 3.75
N ALA A 94 6.38 -0.11 4.43
CA ALA A 94 5.16 -0.75 4.87
C ALA A 94 5.16 -0.99 6.38
N VAL A 95 4.03 -0.79 7.04
CA VAL A 95 3.81 -1.09 8.45
C VAL A 95 2.79 -2.21 8.58
N ALA A 96 3.08 -3.22 9.39
CA ALA A 96 2.14 -4.27 9.77
C ALA A 96 1.77 -4.14 11.26
N ALA A 97 0.46 -4.08 11.56
CA ALA A 97 -0.05 -3.97 12.92
C ALA A 97 -1.26 -4.90 13.16
N VAL A 98 -1.66 -5.07 14.41
CA VAL A 98 -2.77 -5.96 14.81
C VAL A 98 -4.16 -5.48 14.37
N ASP A 99 -4.30 -4.19 14.05
CA ASP A 99 -5.52 -3.62 13.49
C ASP A 99 -5.20 -2.42 12.56
N GLU A 100 -6.19 -2.00 11.78
CA GLU A 100 -6.05 -0.93 10.78
C GLU A 100 -5.75 0.44 11.40
N THR A 101 -6.35 0.73 12.56
CA THR A 101 -6.17 2.01 13.24
C THR A 101 -4.75 2.13 13.78
N MET A 102 -4.21 1.04 14.34
CA MET A 102 -2.84 0.98 14.79
C MET A 102 -1.85 1.14 13.64
N ALA A 103 -2.08 0.46 12.51
CA ALA A 103 -1.25 0.64 11.31
C ALA A 103 -1.28 2.10 10.82
N GLN A 104 -2.44 2.75 10.85
CA GLN A 104 -2.57 4.18 10.51
C GLN A 104 -1.80 5.10 11.45
N ASN A 105 -1.96 4.90 12.76
CA ASN A 105 -1.29 5.73 13.77
C ASN A 105 0.23 5.57 13.69
N ALA A 106 0.71 4.34 13.48
CA ALA A 106 2.13 4.05 13.30
C ALA A 106 2.72 4.76 12.08
N ILE A 107 2.01 4.76 10.94
CA ILE A 107 2.42 5.53 9.75
C ILE A 107 2.56 7.03 10.07
N SER A 108 1.63 7.60 10.86
CA SER A 108 1.70 9.01 11.26
C SER A 108 2.82 9.34 12.23
N ALA A 109 3.34 8.36 12.98
CA ALA A 109 4.46 8.53 13.89
C ALA A 109 5.83 8.47 13.20
N ILE A 110 5.90 7.97 11.96
CA ILE A 110 7.14 7.88 11.20
C ILE A 110 7.52 9.26 10.64
N LYS A 111 8.78 9.64 10.83
CA LYS A 111 9.35 10.88 10.29
C LYS A 111 10.21 10.57 9.09
N LEU A 112 9.93 11.23 7.97
CA LEU A 112 10.61 11.02 6.71
C LEU A 112 11.33 12.31 6.28
N ASP A 113 12.62 12.19 5.98
CA ASP A 113 13.41 13.23 5.32
C ASP A 113 13.55 12.88 3.83
N ILE A 114 12.93 13.71 2.97
CA ILE A 114 13.01 13.57 1.52
C ILE A 114 13.63 14.84 0.94
N GLU A 115 14.66 14.64 0.12
CA GLU A 115 15.15 15.65 -0.79
C GLU A 115 14.33 15.68 -2.08
N PRO A 116 13.68 16.81 -2.42
CA PRO A 116 13.03 16.95 -3.72
C PRO A 116 14.06 16.85 -4.86
N LEU A 117 13.73 16.08 -5.90
CA LEU A 117 14.52 15.95 -7.12
C LEU A 117 13.76 16.55 -8.32
N PRO A 118 14.47 16.92 -9.41
CA PRO A 118 13.81 17.37 -10.63
C PRO A 118 12.86 16.31 -11.17
N PHE A 119 11.63 16.68 -11.48
CA PHE A 119 10.60 15.80 -12.03
C PHE A 119 10.10 16.36 -13.36
N CYS A 120 9.50 15.50 -14.17
CA CYS A 120 8.92 15.87 -15.46
C CYS A 120 7.41 15.59 -15.45
N VAL A 121 6.62 16.54 -15.93
CA VAL A 121 5.16 16.42 -16.08
C VAL A 121 4.69 16.58 -17.53
N ASP A 122 5.59 17.01 -18.43
CA ASP A 122 5.34 17.13 -19.86
C ASP A 122 6.21 16.13 -20.63
N PRO A 123 5.63 15.16 -21.36
CA PRO A 123 6.42 14.17 -22.09
C PRO A 123 7.34 14.77 -23.20
N LEU A 124 7.19 16.04 -23.54
CA LEU A 124 8.03 16.74 -24.52
C LEU A 124 9.22 17.49 -23.90
N GLU A 125 9.26 17.65 -22.57
CA GLU A 125 10.42 18.17 -21.82
C GLU A 125 11.39 17.04 -21.43
#